data_AF-A0A2K8VF38-F1
#
_entry.id   AF-A0A2K8VF38-F1
#
_cell.length_a   1.000
_cell.length_b   1.000
_cell.length_c   1.000
_cell.angle_alpha   90.00
_cell.angle_beta   90.00
_cell.angle_gamma   90.00
#
_symmetry.space_group_name_H-M   'P 1'
#
loop_
_entity.id
_entity.type
_entity.pdbx_description
1 polymer ?
#
loop_
_entity_poly.entity_id
_entity_poly.type
_entity_poly.pdbx_seq_one_letter_code
_entity_poly.pdbx_strand_id
1 'polypeptide(L)'
;MKPSLEKINNFPFRYYQYGSKSSTDIDVIIEIPKNEMPLTQEERKVKLKQLMIDFELSWNAIFVVIQDGVLTDTIYTKSWIDSLNNAFYYTYNNHKQYFDLPVKRLLKRNKTLAVYKAVRTVITMLTRTDLRVSIKPILKGIHPFEKKIEVLKELDFTNFNSFNQKNTNDEGIWKILAFYISQNILLLEKNKEVYSKEEILICYPELYNFINRKEITLSDKKSLNTFKEVWIEKIYNYGNFTSDKNLLKCNEEVVDMVKEISLK
;
A
#
# COMPACT_ATOMS: atom_id res chain seq x y z
N MET A 1 -23.94 4.00 11.63
CA MET A 1 -23.72 2.95 10.60
C MET A 1 -22.59 3.41 9.71
N LYS A 2 -21.66 2.53 9.34
CA LYS A 2 -20.64 2.90 8.34
C LYS A 2 -21.28 3.05 6.96
N PRO A 3 -20.72 3.92 6.10
CA PRO A 3 -21.27 4.08 4.77
C PRO A 3 -21.03 2.78 3.97
N SER A 4 -22.11 2.04 3.74
CA SER A 4 -22.15 1.04 2.67
C SER A 4 -22.42 1.76 1.36
N LEU A 5 -21.87 1.24 0.27
CA LEU A 5 -22.27 1.70 -1.05
C LEU A 5 -23.78 1.59 -1.22
N GLU A 6 -24.35 2.59 -1.90
CA GLU A 6 -25.70 2.54 -2.44
C GLU A 6 -25.63 2.11 -3.91
N LYS A 7 -26.74 1.55 -4.42
CA LYS A 7 -26.81 1.16 -5.82
C LYS A 7 -27.00 2.43 -6.66
N ILE A 8 -26.04 2.73 -7.52
CA ILE A 8 -26.11 3.88 -8.41
C ILE A 8 -26.82 3.46 -9.69
N ASN A 9 -27.95 4.11 -9.98
CA ASN A 9 -28.70 3.85 -11.19
C ASN A 9 -27.93 4.39 -12.41
N ASN A 10 -27.94 3.64 -13.51
CA ASN A 10 -27.29 4.03 -14.77
C ASN A 10 -25.77 4.27 -14.67
N PHE A 11 -25.10 3.76 -13.64
CA PHE A 11 -23.64 3.83 -13.58
C PHE A 11 -23.03 2.92 -14.66
N PRO A 12 -22.10 3.40 -15.49
CA PRO A 12 -21.67 2.69 -16.70
C PRO A 12 -20.76 1.48 -16.45
N PHE A 13 -20.27 1.32 -15.21
CA PHE A 13 -19.27 0.31 -14.87
C PHE A 13 -19.72 -0.55 -13.69
N ARG A 14 -19.10 -1.73 -13.54
CA ARG A 14 -19.21 -2.48 -12.29
C ARG A 14 -18.32 -1.85 -11.24
N TYR A 15 -18.78 -1.85 -10.00
CA TYR A 15 -18.05 -1.24 -8.90
C TYR A 15 -18.23 -2.02 -7.60
N TYR A 16 -17.22 -1.96 -6.75
CA TYR A 16 -17.09 -2.86 -5.60
C TYR A 16 -16.45 -2.15 -4.43
N GLN A 17 -17.04 -2.27 -3.24
CA GLN A 17 -16.39 -1.82 -2.02
C GLN A 17 -15.36 -2.86 -1.57
N TYR A 18 -14.19 -2.42 -1.11
CA TYR A 18 -13.17 -3.32 -0.55
C TYR A 18 -12.55 -2.72 0.72
N GLY A 19 -11.67 -3.47 1.37
CA GLY A 19 -10.98 -3.04 2.58
C GLY A 19 -11.68 -3.41 3.89
N SER A 20 -11.25 -2.78 4.98
CA SER A 20 -11.69 -3.13 6.34
C SER A 20 -13.17 -2.83 6.56
N LYS A 21 -13.89 -3.72 7.25
CA LYS A 21 -15.21 -3.40 7.84
C LYS A 21 -15.10 -2.15 8.71
N SER A 22 -13.97 -1.98 9.38
CA SER A 22 -13.37 -0.81 10.02
C SER A 22 -13.45 0.58 9.41
N SER A 23 -13.46 0.67 8.08
CA SER A 23 -13.01 1.89 7.41
C SER A 23 -13.99 3.05 7.61
N THR A 24 -13.43 4.25 7.69
CA THR A 24 -14.18 5.52 7.62
C THR A 24 -14.43 5.93 6.18
N ASP A 25 -13.52 5.53 5.28
CA ASP A 25 -13.50 5.89 3.88
C ASP A 25 -14.13 4.75 3.06
N ILE A 26 -14.84 5.09 1.98
CA ILE A 26 -15.39 4.10 1.04
C ILE A 26 -14.36 3.86 -0.05
N ASP A 27 -13.56 2.82 0.12
CA ASP A 27 -12.60 2.38 -0.90
C ASP A 27 -13.34 1.58 -1.98
N VAL A 28 -13.31 2.06 -3.23
CA VAL A 28 -14.08 1.49 -4.34
C VAL A 28 -13.19 1.09 -5.50
N ILE A 29 -13.35 -0.14 -5.97
CA ILE A 29 -12.82 -0.60 -7.25
C ILE A 29 -13.89 -0.39 -8.31
N ILE A 30 -13.54 0.30 -9.39
CA ILE A 30 -14.37 0.44 -10.60
C ILE A 30 -13.71 -0.36 -11.71
N GLU A 31 -14.39 -1.41 -12.18
CA GLU A 31 -13.93 -2.27 -13.27
C GLU A 31 -14.22 -1.59 -14.61
N ILE A 32 -13.16 -1.33 -15.40
CA ILE A 32 -13.28 -0.78 -16.74
C ILE A 32 -12.66 -1.73 -17.78
N PRO A 33 -13.20 -1.77 -19.01
CA PRO A 33 -12.59 -2.53 -20.10
C PRO A 33 -11.15 -2.09 -20.40
N LYS A 34 -10.29 -3.03 -20.83
CA LYS A 34 -8.88 -2.72 -21.12
C LYS A 34 -8.70 -1.65 -22.20
N ASN A 35 -9.54 -1.70 -23.24
CA ASN A 35 -9.56 -0.71 -24.33
C ASN A 35 -10.03 0.68 -23.88
N GLU A 36 -10.69 0.78 -22.72
CA GLU A 36 -11.16 2.03 -22.13
C GLU A 36 -10.21 2.60 -21.07
N MET A 37 -9.20 1.84 -20.63
CA MET A 37 -8.18 2.28 -19.68
C MET A 37 -7.17 3.20 -20.38
N PRO A 38 -7.08 4.50 -20.01
CA PRO A 38 -6.10 5.40 -20.61
C PRO A 38 -4.66 4.90 -20.42
N LEU A 39 -3.74 5.34 -21.29
CA LEU A 39 -2.35 4.86 -21.28
C LEU A 39 -1.55 5.47 -20.12
N THR A 40 -1.78 6.75 -19.81
CA THR A 40 -1.02 7.46 -18.77
C THR A 40 -1.77 7.50 -17.45
N GLN A 41 -1.02 7.57 -16.34
CA GLN A 41 -1.60 7.69 -15.00
C GLN A 41 -2.44 8.97 -14.84
N GLU A 42 -1.99 10.06 -15.46
CA GLU A 42 -2.61 11.39 -15.45
C GLU A 42 -3.98 11.34 -16.12
N GLU A 43 -4.07 10.75 -17.32
CA GLU A 43 -5.35 10.57 -18.01
C GLU A 43 -6.30 9.66 -17.23
N ARG A 44 -5.79 8.58 -16.63
CA ARG A 44 -6.60 7.69 -15.77
C ARG A 44 -7.21 8.47 -14.59
N LYS A 45 -6.43 9.35 -13.95
CA LYS A 45 -6.91 10.23 -12.86
C LYS A 45 -7.93 11.24 -13.33
N VAL A 46 -7.71 11.88 -14.48
CA VAL A 46 -8.66 12.85 -15.04
C VAL A 46 -9.98 12.17 -15.37
N LYS A 47 -9.94 11.02 -16.06
CA LYS A 47 -11.14 10.22 -16.38
C LYS A 47 -11.90 9.81 -15.12
N LEU A 48 -11.19 9.32 -14.09
CA LEU A 48 -11.83 8.93 -12.83
C LEU A 48 -12.48 10.13 -12.13
N LYS A 49 -11.76 11.25 -12.03
CA LYS A 49 -12.27 12.46 -11.39
C LYS A 49 -13.52 12.97 -12.09
N GLN A 50 -13.53 12.99 -13.43
CA GLN A 50 -14.70 13.38 -14.20
C GLN A 50 -15.88 12.44 -13.93
N LEU A 51 -15.66 11.12 -13.94
CA LEU A 51 -16.69 10.15 -13.62
C LEU A 51 -17.27 10.34 -12.20
N MET A 52 -16.45 10.68 -11.21
CA MET A 52 -16.93 10.97 -9.85
C MET A 52 -17.77 12.26 -9.80
N ILE A 53 -17.41 13.28 -10.59
CA ILE A 53 -18.18 14.53 -10.68
C ILE A 53 -19.52 14.29 -11.37
N ASP A 54 -19.53 13.59 -12.51
CA ASP A 54 -20.73 13.35 -13.32
C ASP A 54 -21.82 12.57 -12.57
N PHE A 55 -21.43 11.77 -11.58
CA PHE A 55 -22.33 10.97 -10.75
C PHE A 55 -22.42 11.46 -9.29
N GLU A 56 -21.85 12.63 -8.98
CA GLU A 56 -21.85 13.23 -7.63
C GLU A 56 -21.35 12.29 -6.52
N LEU A 57 -20.29 11.53 -6.81
CA LEU A 57 -19.72 10.52 -5.93
C LEU A 57 -18.53 11.05 -5.13
N SER A 58 -18.48 10.67 -3.85
CA SER A 58 -17.38 11.00 -2.92
C SER A 58 -16.48 9.80 -2.57
N TRP A 59 -16.51 8.76 -3.41
CA TRP A 59 -15.76 7.52 -3.17
C TRP A 59 -14.25 7.72 -3.27
N ASN A 60 -13.48 6.99 -2.46
CA ASN A 60 -12.06 6.78 -2.70
C ASN A 60 -11.89 5.69 -3.76
N ALA A 61 -12.17 6.05 -5.01
CA ALA A 61 -12.24 5.10 -6.11
C ALA A 61 -10.90 4.88 -6.81
N ILE A 62 -10.74 3.71 -7.41
CA ILE A 62 -9.67 3.39 -8.35
C ILE A 62 -10.26 2.67 -9.57
N PHE A 63 -9.73 2.96 -10.76
CA PHE A 63 -9.99 2.11 -11.92
C PHE A 63 -9.13 0.86 -11.86
N VAL A 64 -9.70 -0.27 -12.30
CA VAL A 64 -8.99 -1.52 -12.50
C VAL A 64 -9.41 -2.16 -13.81
N VAL A 65 -8.52 -2.99 -14.36
CA VAL A 65 -8.85 -3.97 -15.40
C VAL A 65 -8.76 -5.35 -14.79
N ILE A 66 -9.78 -6.17 -15.03
CA ILE A 66 -9.84 -7.57 -14.60
C ILE A 66 -9.92 -8.45 -15.83
N GLN A 67 -9.01 -9.40 -15.95
CA GLN A 67 -8.96 -10.36 -17.05
C GLN A 67 -8.69 -11.74 -16.48
N ASP A 68 -9.39 -12.76 -17.00
CA ASP A 68 -9.25 -14.15 -16.58
C ASP A 68 -9.35 -14.37 -15.06
N GLY A 69 -10.18 -13.56 -14.40
CA GLY A 69 -10.42 -13.64 -12.96
C GLY A 69 -9.30 -13.08 -12.07
N VAL A 70 -8.42 -12.22 -12.59
CA VAL A 70 -7.41 -11.49 -11.80
C VAL A 70 -7.29 -10.04 -12.25
N LEU A 71 -6.86 -9.14 -11.37
CA LEU A 71 -6.51 -7.78 -11.76
C LEU A 71 -5.26 -7.81 -12.66
N THR A 72 -5.28 -7.02 -13.74
CA THR A 72 -4.15 -6.89 -14.68
C THR A 72 -3.67 -5.46 -14.87
N ASP A 73 -4.48 -4.46 -14.50
CA ASP A 73 -4.12 -3.05 -14.59
C ASP A 73 -4.91 -2.21 -13.58
N THR A 74 -4.42 -1.01 -13.24
CA THR A 74 -5.12 -0.07 -12.36
C THR A 74 -4.68 1.37 -12.58
N ILE A 75 -5.44 2.34 -12.07
CA ILE A 75 -5.17 3.78 -12.18
C ILE A 75 -3.70 4.17 -11.92
N TYR A 76 -3.03 3.49 -10.99
CA TYR A 76 -1.61 3.67 -10.71
C TYR A 76 -0.80 2.60 -11.45
N THR A 77 -0.06 2.98 -12.49
CA THR A 77 0.77 2.07 -13.30
C THR A 77 1.89 1.38 -12.50
N LYS A 78 2.17 1.89 -11.30
CA LYS A 78 3.12 1.34 -10.33
C LYS A 78 2.43 0.65 -9.15
N SER A 79 1.18 0.23 -9.26
CA SER A 79 0.48 -0.45 -8.17
C SER A 79 0.96 -1.87 -7.93
N TRP A 80 0.64 -2.38 -6.74
CA TRP A 80 0.88 -3.76 -6.35
C TRP A 80 -0.33 -4.57 -6.80
N ILE A 81 -0.38 -4.93 -8.09
CA ILE A 81 -1.55 -5.60 -8.66
C ILE A 81 -1.88 -6.89 -7.90
N ASP A 82 -0.85 -7.64 -7.49
CA ASP A 82 -0.98 -8.83 -6.67
C ASP A 82 -1.57 -8.54 -5.28
N SER A 83 -1.07 -7.52 -4.58
CA SER A 83 -1.61 -7.11 -3.28
C SER A 83 -3.05 -6.60 -3.39
N LEU A 84 -3.36 -5.76 -4.39
CA LEU A 84 -4.70 -5.23 -4.60
C LEU A 84 -5.69 -6.34 -5.00
N ASN A 85 -5.28 -7.25 -5.87
CA ASN A 85 -6.06 -8.44 -6.24
C ASN A 85 -6.45 -9.25 -5.02
N ASN A 86 -5.47 -9.56 -4.18
CA ASN A 86 -5.70 -10.38 -3.00
C ASN A 86 -6.48 -9.61 -1.93
N ALA A 87 -6.19 -8.32 -1.73
CA ALA A 87 -6.96 -7.45 -0.85
C ALA A 87 -8.44 -7.43 -1.25
N PHE A 88 -8.71 -7.23 -2.54
CA PHE A 88 -10.07 -7.24 -3.06
C PHE A 88 -10.74 -8.61 -2.83
N TYR A 89 -10.06 -9.71 -3.18
CA TYR A 89 -10.57 -11.06 -2.96
C TYR A 89 -10.95 -11.33 -1.50
N TYR A 90 -10.06 -11.02 -0.55
CA TYR A 90 -10.29 -11.31 0.87
C TYR A 90 -11.31 -10.37 1.53
N THR A 91 -11.38 -9.12 1.08
CA THR A 91 -12.21 -8.11 1.73
C THR A 91 -13.55 -7.86 1.04
N TYR A 92 -13.82 -8.51 -0.10
CA TYR A 92 -15.09 -8.37 -0.82
C TYR A 92 -16.31 -8.65 0.08
N ASN A 93 -16.27 -9.73 0.87
CA ASN A 93 -17.36 -10.13 1.77
C ASN A 93 -17.48 -9.25 3.03
N ASN A 94 -16.62 -8.23 3.19
CA ASN A 94 -16.75 -7.30 4.30
C ASN A 94 -17.90 -6.31 4.11
N HIS A 95 -18.37 -6.15 2.87
CA HIS A 95 -19.32 -5.14 2.47
C HIS A 95 -20.50 -5.75 1.71
N LYS A 96 -21.61 -5.01 1.64
CA LYS A 96 -22.71 -5.37 0.75
C LYS A 96 -22.31 -5.07 -0.68
N GLN A 97 -22.49 -6.04 -1.57
CA GLN A 97 -22.07 -5.95 -2.97
C GLN A 97 -23.27 -6.03 -3.90
N TYR A 98 -23.15 -5.42 -5.09
CA TYR A 98 -24.22 -5.38 -6.10
C TYR A 98 -23.95 -6.24 -7.33
N PHE A 99 -22.72 -6.73 -7.46
CA PHE A 99 -22.25 -7.55 -8.57
C PHE A 99 -21.40 -8.67 -8.00
N ASP A 100 -21.36 -9.83 -8.66
CA ASP A 100 -20.51 -10.94 -8.23
C ASP A 100 -19.03 -10.57 -8.26
N LEU A 101 -18.25 -11.15 -7.33
CA LEU A 101 -16.81 -10.98 -7.25
C LEU A 101 -16.15 -11.45 -8.57
N PRO A 102 -15.52 -10.55 -9.34
CA PRO A 102 -14.92 -10.91 -10.63
C PRO A 102 -13.54 -11.57 -10.44
N VAL A 103 -12.84 -11.30 -9.33
CA VAL A 103 -11.56 -11.96 -9.01
C VAL A 103 -11.81 -13.39 -8.54
N LYS A 104 -11.30 -14.37 -9.27
CA LYS A 104 -11.53 -15.80 -9.03
C LYS A 104 -10.35 -16.51 -8.38
N ARG A 105 -9.17 -15.89 -8.35
CA ARG A 105 -7.98 -16.48 -7.73
C ARG A 105 -7.05 -15.42 -7.13
N LEU A 106 -6.25 -15.87 -6.18
CA LEU A 106 -5.16 -15.09 -5.61
C LEU A 106 -3.96 -15.04 -6.57
N LEU A 107 -3.24 -13.95 -6.53
CA LEU A 107 -1.95 -13.80 -7.19
C LEU A 107 -0.83 -14.09 -6.18
N LYS A 108 0.21 -14.79 -6.65
CA LYS A 108 1.43 -15.00 -5.86
C LYS A 108 2.07 -13.65 -5.59
N ARG A 109 2.42 -13.41 -4.33
CA ARG A 109 3.09 -12.15 -3.94
C ARG A 109 4.56 -12.17 -4.31
N ASN A 110 4.99 -11.10 -4.96
CA ASN A 110 6.42 -10.82 -5.13
C ASN A 110 6.92 -10.10 -3.87
N LYS A 111 7.63 -10.82 -3.00
CA LYS A 111 8.05 -10.31 -1.69
C LYS A 111 9.14 -9.24 -1.82
N THR A 112 10.01 -9.36 -2.80
CA THR A 112 11.05 -8.39 -3.15
C THR A 112 10.44 -7.04 -3.51
N LEU A 113 9.38 -7.05 -4.32
CA LEU A 113 8.63 -5.84 -4.68
C LEU A 113 7.92 -5.27 -3.46
N ALA A 114 7.30 -6.12 -2.64
CA ALA A 114 6.63 -5.71 -1.42
C ALA A 114 7.59 -5.02 -0.43
N VAL A 115 8.76 -5.62 -0.19
CA VAL A 115 9.85 -5.06 0.64
C VAL A 115 10.32 -3.73 0.07
N TYR A 116 10.69 -3.69 -1.22
CA TYR A 116 11.20 -2.48 -1.86
C TYR A 116 10.24 -1.30 -1.69
N LYS A 117 8.96 -1.54 -1.96
CA LYS A 117 7.94 -0.50 -1.92
C LYS A 117 7.55 -0.13 -0.49
N ALA A 118 7.50 -1.07 0.45
CA ALA A 118 7.27 -0.75 1.86
C ALA A 118 8.39 0.16 2.41
N VAL A 119 9.65 -0.19 2.14
CA VAL A 119 10.82 0.64 2.50
C VAL A 119 10.73 2.02 1.86
N ARG A 120 10.43 2.08 0.56
CA ARG A 120 10.25 3.35 -0.17
C ARG A 120 9.11 4.20 0.42
N THR A 121 7.98 3.60 0.79
CA THR A 121 6.85 4.29 1.40
C THR A 121 7.23 4.89 2.75
N VAL A 122 7.85 4.10 3.64
CA VAL A 122 8.32 4.58 4.95
C VAL A 122 9.24 5.79 4.80
N ILE A 123 10.25 5.67 3.94
CA ILE A 123 11.21 6.75 3.69
C ILE A 123 10.53 7.98 3.05
N THR A 124 9.52 7.78 2.19
CA THR A 124 8.77 8.88 1.57
C THR A 124 8.05 9.74 2.60
N MET A 125 7.50 9.14 3.65
CA MET A 125 6.82 9.87 4.72
C MET A 125 7.74 10.83 5.48
N LEU A 126 9.05 10.55 5.47
CA LEU A 126 10.08 11.34 6.16
C LEU A 126 10.65 12.48 5.30
N THR A 127 10.21 12.63 4.05
CA THR A 127 10.81 13.60 3.10
C THR A 127 10.65 15.07 3.49
N ARG A 128 9.90 15.39 4.53
CA ARG A 128 9.67 16.75 5.03
C ARG A 128 10.01 16.92 6.51
N THR A 129 10.79 16.00 7.04
CA THR A 129 11.46 16.13 8.34
C THR A 129 12.88 16.65 8.13
N ASP A 130 13.64 16.77 9.20
CA ASP A 130 15.05 17.15 9.17
C ASP A 130 15.93 16.15 8.39
N LEU A 131 15.44 14.92 8.18
CA LEU A 131 16.09 13.90 7.35
C LEU A 131 15.96 14.16 5.84
N ARG A 132 15.27 15.23 5.42
CA ARG A 132 15.02 15.52 4.01
C ARG A 132 16.28 15.55 3.15
N VAL A 133 17.37 16.12 3.67
CA VAL A 133 18.64 16.29 2.92
C VAL A 133 19.27 14.93 2.60
N SER A 134 19.26 13.98 3.54
CA SER A 134 19.80 12.63 3.34
C SER A 134 18.85 11.76 2.51
N ILE A 135 17.54 11.87 2.73
CA ILE A 135 16.53 10.99 2.12
C ILE A 135 16.22 11.32 0.66
N LYS A 136 16.09 12.60 0.33
CA LYS A 136 15.57 13.02 -0.98
C LYS A 136 16.45 12.53 -2.16
N PRO A 137 17.79 12.56 -2.09
CA PRO A 137 18.64 11.98 -3.13
C PRO A 137 18.40 10.47 -3.31
N ILE A 138 18.30 9.72 -2.22
CA ILE A 138 18.13 8.24 -2.24
C ILE A 138 16.78 7.83 -2.87
N LEU A 139 15.75 8.66 -2.71
CA LEU A 139 14.45 8.46 -3.35
C LEU A 139 14.40 8.92 -4.82
N LYS A 140 15.14 9.99 -5.15
CA LYS A 140 15.23 10.60 -6.48
C LYS A 140 16.49 10.12 -7.20
N GLY A 141 16.54 8.83 -7.51
CA GLY A 141 17.65 8.26 -8.26
C GLY A 141 17.61 6.75 -8.29
N ILE A 142 18.48 6.18 -9.11
CA ILE A 142 18.77 4.75 -9.13
C ILE A 142 19.97 4.55 -8.20
N HIS A 143 19.69 4.04 -7.01
CA HIS A 143 20.69 3.76 -5.99
C HIS A 143 20.54 2.33 -5.51
N PRO A 144 21.64 1.69 -5.06
CA PRO A 144 21.56 0.41 -4.39
C PRO A 144 20.49 0.42 -3.30
N PHE A 145 19.71 -0.65 -3.24
CA PHE A 145 18.64 -0.81 -2.26
C PHE A 145 19.17 -0.68 -0.82
N GLU A 146 20.39 -1.13 -0.56
CA GLU A 146 21.04 -1.03 0.75
C GLU A 146 21.07 0.40 1.31
N LYS A 147 21.24 1.43 0.46
CA LYS A 147 21.20 2.83 0.93
C LYS A 147 19.87 3.21 1.57
N LYS A 148 18.77 2.56 1.17
CA LYS A 148 17.45 2.76 1.78
C LYS A 148 17.38 2.05 3.13
N ILE A 149 18.00 0.87 3.25
CA ILE A 149 18.07 0.12 4.51
C ILE A 149 18.95 0.87 5.53
N GLU A 150 20.08 1.45 5.11
CA GLU A 150 20.93 2.29 5.96
C GLU A 150 20.15 3.45 6.58
N VAL A 151 19.35 4.17 5.79
CA VAL A 151 18.45 5.22 6.29
C VAL A 151 17.45 4.69 7.32
N LEU A 152 16.90 3.49 7.11
CA LEU A 152 15.98 2.87 8.07
C LEU A 152 16.69 2.50 9.38
N LYS A 153 17.95 2.04 9.33
CA LYS A 153 18.72 1.72 10.55
C LYS A 153 18.94 2.96 11.42
N GLU A 154 19.25 4.09 10.81
CA GLU A 154 19.49 5.37 11.51
C GLU A 154 18.20 6.02 12.04
N LEU A 155 17.03 5.58 11.58
CA LEU A 155 15.76 6.17 11.94
C LEU A 155 15.37 5.88 13.39
N ASP A 156 15.13 6.91 14.18
CA ASP A 156 14.52 6.78 15.51
C ASP A 156 13.17 7.51 15.53
N PHE A 157 12.08 6.74 15.62
CA PHE A 157 10.72 7.29 15.62
C PHE A 157 10.42 8.19 16.82
N THR A 158 11.17 8.09 17.93
CA THR A 158 10.96 8.93 19.11
C THR A 158 11.29 10.41 18.85
N ASN A 159 12.13 10.69 17.85
CA ASN A 159 12.54 12.03 17.47
C ASN A 159 11.49 12.82 16.67
N PHE A 160 10.41 12.16 16.20
CA PHE A 160 9.39 12.82 15.39
C PHE A 160 8.16 13.17 16.22
N ASN A 161 7.82 14.45 16.24
CA ASN A 161 6.51 14.92 16.70
C ASN A 161 5.60 15.29 15.52
N SER A 162 6.17 15.61 14.36
CA SER A 162 5.46 15.85 13.11
C SER A 162 6.28 15.43 11.90
N PHE A 163 5.61 15.14 10.78
CA PHE A 163 6.22 14.81 9.50
C PHE A 163 6.10 15.92 8.45
N ASN A 164 5.33 16.97 8.73
CA ASN A 164 5.14 18.16 7.86
C ASN A 164 4.67 17.84 6.42
N GLN A 165 3.96 16.73 6.22
CA GLN A 165 3.40 16.39 4.91
C GLN A 165 2.18 17.26 4.59
N LYS A 166 1.96 17.57 3.30
CA LYS A 166 0.90 18.48 2.85
C LYS A 166 -0.45 17.79 2.73
N ASN A 167 -0.44 16.53 2.29
CA ASN A 167 -1.64 15.82 1.85
C ASN A 167 -1.99 14.65 2.79
N THR A 168 -1.28 14.54 3.92
CA THR A 168 -1.48 13.46 4.89
C THR A 168 -1.13 14.03 6.25
N ASN A 169 -2.07 13.97 7.18
CA ASN A 169 -1.83 14.39 8.56
C ASN A 169 -0.92 13.40 9.29
N ASP A 170 -0.33 13.82 10.40
CA ASP A 170 0.66 13.02 11.12
C ASP A 170 0.06 11.71 11.67
N GLU A 171 -1.18 11.72 12.16
CA GLU A 171 -1.89 10.51 12.56
C GLU A 171 -2.04 9.49 11.41
N GLY A 172 -2.32 9.98 10.20
CA GLY A 172 -2.39 9.18 8.99
C GLY A 172 -1.03 8.58 8.63
N ILE A 173 0.05 9.35 8.82
CA ILE A 173 1.42 8.88 8.58
C ILE A 173 1.83 7.82 9.59
N TRP A 174 1.58 8.05 10.88
CA TRP A 174 1.82 7.08 11.94
C TRP A 174 1.12 5.75 11.66
N LYS A 175 -0.15 5.79 11.24
CA LYS A 175 -0.88 4.61 10.77
C LYS A 175 -0.19 3.94 9.58
N ILE A 176 0.20 4.70 8.55
CA ILE A 176 0.87 4.17 7.35
C ILE A 176 2.16 3.45 7.74
N LEU A 177 3.00 4.08 8.56
CA LEU A 177 4.26 3.50 9.02
C LEU A 177 4.03 2.17 9.75
N ALA A 178 3.16 2.15 10.77
CA ALA A 178 2.85 0.94 11.51
C ALA A 178 2.27 -0.16 10.63
N PHE A 179 1.36 0.18 9.72
CA PHE A 179 0.70 -0.78 8.83
C PHE A 179 1.69 -1.43 7.85
N TYR A 180 2.51 -0.63 7.15
CA TYR A 180 3.46 -1.15 6.16
C TYR A 180 4.57 -1.99 6.81
N ILE A 181 5.10 -1.55 7.95
CA ILE A 181 6.14 -2.30 8.68
C ILE A 181 5.60 -3.66 9.13
N SER A 182 4.48 -3.67 9.85
CA SER A 182 3.90 -4.91 10.40
C SER A 182 3.38 -5.87 9.32
N GLN A 183 2.74 -5.36 8.27
CA GLN A 183 2.31 -6.18 7.13
C GLN A 183 3.50 -6.86 6.46
N ASN A 184 4.62 -6.16 6.30
CA ASN A 184 5.80 -6.73 5.66
C ASN A 184 6.50 -7.77 6.55
N ILE A 185 6.57 -7.55 7.87
CA ILE A 185 7.02 -8.58 8.83
C ILE A 185 6.20 -9.87 8.67
N LEU A 186 4.87 -9.78 8.70
CA LEU A 186 4.00 -10.96 8.56
C LEU A 186 4.16 -11.67 7.21
N LEU A 187 4.35 -10.90 6.14
CA LEU A 187 4.56 -11.45 4.80
C LEU A 187 5.89 -12.23 4.71
N LEU A 188 6.95 -11.70 5.32
CA LEU A 188 8.27 -12.32 5.30
C LEU A 188 8.33 -13.54 6.23
N GLU A 189 7.84 -13.40 7.46
CA GLU A 189 7.95 -14.43 8.50
C GLU A 189 6.93 -15.56 8.35
N LYS A 190 5.66 -15.21 8.09
CA LYS A 190 4.53 -16.16 8.15
C LYS A 190 3.91 -16.43 6.78
N ASN A 191 4.46 -15.83 5.72
CA ASN A 191 3.84 -15.81 4.39
C ASN A 191 2.37 -15.32 4.43
N LYS A 192 2.05 -14.45 5.40
CA LYS A 192 0.69 -13.96 5.65
C LYS A 192 0.61 -12.49 5.27
N GLU A 193 -0.34 -12.17 4.43
CA GLU A 193 -0.70 -10.78 4.14
C GLU A 193 -1.99 -10.43 4.89
N VAL A 194 -2.01 -9.22 5.45
CA VAL A 194 -3.11 -8.69 6.22
C VAL A 194 -3.71 -7.51 5.46
N TYR A 195 -5.02 -7.49 5.30
CA TYR A 195 -5.71 -6.50 4.45
C TYR A 195 -6.68 -5.63 5.24
N SER A 196 -6.83 -5.90 6.54
CA SER A 196 -7.72 -5.16 7.41
C SER A 196 -7.03 -4.67 8.69
N LYS A 197 -7.57 -3.59 9.25
CA LYS A 197 -7.14 -3.05 10.56
C LYS A 197 -7.28 -4.12 11.64
N GLU A 198 -8.38 -4.85 11.61
CA GLU A 198 -8.72 -5.89 12.58
C GLU A 198 -7.68 -7.01 12.56
N GLU A 199 -7.27 -7.48 11.38
CA GLU A 199 -6.26 -8.53 11.27
C GLU A 199 -4.89 -8.10 11.79
N ILE A 200 -4.48 -6.86 11.55
CA ILE A 200 -3.23 -6.33 12.13
C ILE A 200 -3.32 -6.32 13.65
N LEU A 201 -4.42 -5.84 14.22
CA LEU A 201 -4.57 -5.73 15.67
C LEU A 201 -4.74 -7.08 16.36
N ILE A 202 -5.22 -8.11 15.66
CA ILE A 202 -5.17 -9.49 16.16
C ILE A 202 -3.72 -10.00 16.24
N CYS A 203 -2.87 -9.64 15.27
CA CYS A 203 -1.48 -10.08 15.24
C CYS A 203 -0.59 -9.26 16.17
N TYR A 204 -0.84 -7.96 16.28
CA TYR A 204 -0.03 -6.97 17.00
C TYR A 204 -0.92 -5.95 17.72
N PRO A 205 -1.53 -6.32 18.87
CA PRO A 205 -2.40 -5.44 19.64
C PRO A 205 -1.74 -4.13 20.06
N GLU A 206 -0.42 -4.13 20.27
CA GLU A 206 0.39 -2.96 20.63
C GLU A 206 0.37 -1.85 19.57
N LEU A 207 -0.06 -2.15 18.33
CA LEU A 207 -0.21 -1.15 17.27
C LEU A 207 -1.55 -0.41 17.33
N TYR A 208 -2.39 -0.66 18.34
CA TYR A 208 -3.75 -0.11 18.47
C TYR A 208 -3.82 1.41 18.24
N ASN A 209 -2.96 2.18 18.92
CA ASN A 209 -2.97 3.63 18.82
C ASN A 209 -2.65 4.11 17.40
N PHE A 210 -1.65 3.50 16.75
CA PHE A 210 -1.30 3.80 15.36
C PHE A 210 -2.43 3.48 14.39
N ILE A 211 -2.96 2.25 14.44
CA ILE A 211 -3.94 1.76 13.46
C ILE A 211 -5.27 2.53 13.55
N ASN A 212 -5.67 2.89 14.76
CA ASN A 212 -6.90 3.63 15.02
C ASN A 212 -6.71 5.15 15.10
N ARG A 213 -5.52 5.66 14.78
CA ARG A 213 -5.20 7.10 14.79
C ARG A 213 -5.56 7.75 16.13
N LYS A 214 -5.16 7.11 17.23
CA LYS A 214 -5.25 7.67 18.58
C LYS A 214 -3.99 8.49 18.89
N GLU A 215 -3.99 9.17 20.03
CA GLU A 215 -2.82 9.87 20.52
C GLU A 215 -1.62 8.93 20.62
N ILE A 216 -0.47 9.35 20.08
CA ILE A 216 0.75 8.54 20.01
C ILE A 216 1.70 8.99 21.13
N THR A 217 1.90 8.09 22.09
CA THR A 217 2.79 8.30 23.24
C THR A 217 4.25 8.01 22.90
N LEU A 218 5.18 8.38 23.79
CA LEU A 218 6.58 7.98 23.66
C LEU A 218 6.75 6.45 23.68
N SER A 219 5.93 5.73 24.46
CA SER A 219 5.95 4.26 24.52
C SER A 219 5.54 3.64 23.18
N ASP A 220 4.54 4.21 22.53
CA ASP A 220 4.10 3.78 21.19
C ASP A 220 5.25 3.94 20.19
N LYS A 221 5.92 5.11 20.16
CA LYS A 221 7.06 5.36 19.27
C LYS A 221 8.21 4.38 19.49
N LYS A 222 8.53 4.06 20.76
CA LYS A 222 9.53 3.04 21.10
C LYS A 222 9.12 1.66 20.59
N SER A 223 7.85 1.30 20.73
CA SER A 223 7.33 0.04 20.17
C SER A 223 7.51 0.00 18.65
N LEU A 224 7.21 1.08 17.95
CA LEU A 224 7.40 1.15 16.49
C LEU A 224 8.89 1.03 16.07
N ASN A 225 9.83 1.55 16.88
CA ASN A 225 11.26 1.29 16.67
C ASN A 225 11.57 -0.21 16.78
N THR A 226 11.05 -0.90 17.78
CA THR A 226 11.23 -2.36 17.91
C THR A 226 10.70 -3.10 16.68
N PHE A 227 9.51 -2.73 16.20
CA PHE A 227 8.96 -3.28 14.95
C PHE A 227 9.86 -3.01 13.74
N LYS A 228 10.42 -1.81 13.63
CA LYS A 228 11.36 -1.45 12.57
C LYS A 228 12.62 -2.30 12.60
N GLU A 229 13.22 -2.52 13.77
CA GLU A 229 14.40 -3.38 13.91
C GLU A 229 14.09 -4.84 13.54
N VAL A 230 12.99 -5.39 14.04
CA VAL A 230 12.52 -6.73 13.65
C VAL A 230 12.29 -6.81 12.14
N TRP A 231 11.70 -5.77 11.55
CA TRP A 231 11.47 -5.75 10.11
C TRP A 231 12.76 -5.77 9.31
N ILE A 232 13.77 -4.98 9.69
CA ILE A 232 15.09 -4.98 9.06
C ILE A 232 15.72 -6.39 9.17
N GLU A 233 15.64 -7.03 10.34
CA GLU A 233 16.11 -8.40 10.53
C GLU A 233 15.40 -9.38 9.57
N LYS A 234 14.06 -9.30 9.46
CA LYS A 234 13.30 -10.15 8.53
C LYS A 234 13.66 -9.91 7.08
N ILE A 235 13.97 -8.66 6.69
CA ILE A 235 14.45 -8.34 5.33
C ILE A 235 15.77 -9.07 5.06
N TYR A 236 16.73 -9.03 5.99
CA TYR A 236 18.01 -9.73 5.80
C TYR A 236 17.85 -11.26 5.79
N ASN A 237 16.99 -11.81 6.64
CA ASN A 237 16.71 -13.24 6.68
C ASN A 237 15.97 -13.74 5.43
N TYR A 238 15.22 -12.87 4.75
CA TYR A 238 14.51 -13.23 3.53
C TYR A 238 15.44 -13.52 2.35
N GLY A 239 16.58 -12.83 2.26
CA GLY A 239 17.59 -13.08 1.23
C GLY A 239 18.49 -11.89 0.97
N ASN A 240 19.48 -12.09 0.11
CA ASN A 240 20.42 -11.05 -0.28
C ASN A 240 19.86 -10.17 -1.40
N PHE A 241 19.62 -8.90 -1.10
CA PHE A 241 19.11 -7.93 -2.06
C PHE A 241 20.27 -7.31 -2.85
N THR A 242 20.38 -7.67 -4.13
CA THR A 242 21.42 -7.15 -5.02
C THR A 242 20.83 -6.16 -6.02
N SER A 243 21.49 -5.01 -6.16
CA SER A 243 21.09 -3.96 -7.10
C SER A 243 22.04 -3.92 -8.29
N ASP A 244 21.50 -4.01 -9.50
CA ASP A 244 22.23 -3.82 -10.75
C ASP A 244 21.47 -2.80 -11.61
N LYS A 245 22.01 -1.59 -11.72
CA LYS A 245 21.32 -0.44 -12.33
C LYS A 245 19.92 -0.28 -11.72
N ASN A 246 18.86 -0.30 -12.54
CA ASN A 246 17.48 -0.19 -12.10
C ASN A 246 16.88 -1.50 -11.57
N LEU A 247 17.60 -2.61 -11.62
CA LEU A 247 17.09 -3.91 -11.20
C LEU A 247 17.44 -4.21 -9.76
N LEU A 248 16.48 -4.75 -9.03
CA LEU A 248 16.64 -5.33 -7.71
C LEU A 248 16.34 -6.83 -7.80
N LYS A 249 17.27 -7.65 -7.32
CA LYS A 249 17.15 -9.10 -7.29
C LYS A 249 17.26 -9.59 -5.87
N CYS A 250 16.39 -10.51 -5.48
CA CYS A 250 16.49 -11.27 -4.24
C CYS A 250 15.81 -12.61 -4.47
N ASN A 251 16.49 -13.70 -4.11
CA ASN A 251 16.08 -15.06 -4.49
C ASN A 251 15.80 -15.16 -6.00
N GLU A 252 14.67 -15.76 -6.40
CA GLU A 252 14.25 -15.89 -7.80
C GLU A 252 13.44 -14.68 -8.32
N GLU A 253 13.24 -13.65 -7.50
CA GLU A 253 12.41 -12.50 -7.83
C GLU A 253 13.23 -11.35 -8.39
N VAL A 254 12.71 -10.72 -9.46
CA VAL A 254 13.37 -9.58 -10.11
C VAL A 254 12.39 -8.41 -10.20
N VAL A 255 12.83 -7.24 -9.74
CA VAL A 255 12.04 -6.01 -9.71
C VAL A 255 12.75 -4.91 -10.50
N ASP A 256 12.02 -4.21 -11.37
CA ASP A 256 12.44 -2.93 -11.93
C ASP A 256 12.10 -1.83 -10.91
N MET A 257 13.10 -1.21 -10.29
CA MET A 257 12.92 -0.16 -9.27
C MET A 257 12.41 1.17 -9.85
N VAL A 258 12.55 1.42 -11.14
CA VAL A 258 12.09 2.66 -11.78
C VAL A 258 10.61 2.54 -12.15
N LYS A 259 10.26 1.43 -12.79
CA LYS A 259 8.86 1.10 -13.12
C LYS A 259 8.09 0.61 -11.89
N GLU A 260 8.81 0.15 -10.88
CA GLU A 260 8.30 -0.47 -9.65
C GLU A 260 7.34 -1.64 -9.95
N ILE A 261 7.77 -2.55 -10.82
CA ILE A 261 7.05 -3.76 -11.24
C ILE A 261 7.93 -5.00 -11.04
N SER A 262 7.30 -6.15 -10.82
CA SER A 262 7.96 -7.45 -10.94
C SER A 262 8.17 -7.78 -12.43
N LEU A 263 9.35 -8.33 -12.77
CA LEU A 263 9.71 -8.81 -14.10
C LEU A 263 9.68 -10.33 -14.20
N LYS A 264 9.71 -11.01 -13.05
CA LYS A 264 9.63 -12.46 -12.83
C LYS A 264 8.97 -12.73 -11.48
#